data_AF-A0A960UAW5-F1
#
_entry.id   AF-A0A960UAW5-F1
#
_cell.length_a   1.000
_cell.length_b   1.000
_cell.length_c   1.000
_cell.angle_alpha   90.00
_cell.angle_beta   90.00
_cell.angle_gamma   90.00
#
_symmetry.space_group_name_H-M   'P 1'
#
loop_
_entity.id
_entity.type
_entity.pdbx_description
1 polymer ?
#
loop_
_entity_poly.entity_id
_entity_poly.type
_entity_poly.pdbx_seq_one_letter_code
_entity_poly.pdbx_strand_id
1 'polypeptide(L)'
;MIKRLYITYIKNRGDGKTYSGMASGFSDANNILKRRESSHHKNKEGFGKAEIDRISYDKNAIRGREQMLIDYHGGAQSEGGTSGNIYNSISKRNKKGPKYITAAIAAFGSLIFLAVCYLIII
;
A
#
# COMPACT_ATOMS: atom_id res chain seq x y z
N MET A 1 19.14 -3.91 20.34
CA MET A 1 19.04 -4.56 19.01
C MET A 1 18.22 -3.65 18.10
N ILE A 2 18.75 -3.21 16.95
CA ILE A 2 18.01 -2.31 16.04
C ILE A 2 17.03 -3.14 15.21
N LYS A 3 15.72 -2.85 15.31
CA LYS A 3 14.66 -3.58 14.59
C LYS A 3 14.40 -2.90 13.24
N ARG A 4 14.17 -3.70 12.19
CA ARG A 4 13.82 -3.19 10.86
C ARG A 4 12.40 -2.61 10.87
N LEU A 5 12.28 -1.33 10.53
CA LEU A 5 11.01 -0.64 10.34
C LEU A 5 10.54 -0.80 8.89
N TYR A 6 9.24 -1.01 8.70
CA TYR A 6 8.58 -1.12 7.40
C TYR A 6 7.55 -0.02 7.27
N ILE A 7 7.42 0.54 6.06
CA ILE A 7 6.48 1.62 5.76
C ILE A 7 5.69 1.29 4.50
N THR A 8 4.43 1.74 4.45
CA THR A 8 3.69 1.98 3.21
C THR A 8 3.71 3.47 2.89
N TYR A 9 3.67 3.79 1.61
CA TYR A 9 3.59 5.17 1.12
C TYR A 9 2.76 5.23 -0.16
N ILE A 10 2.24 6.42 -0.45
CA ILE A 10 1.53 6.73 -1.68
C ILE A 10 2.26 7.82 -2.48
N LYS A 11 2.07 7.82 -3.79
CA LYS A 11 2.47 8.90 -4.70
C LYS A 11 1.28 9.21 -5.60
N ASN A 12 0.92 10.48 -5.69
CA ASN A 12 -0.18 10.94 -6.54
C ASN A 12 0.37 11.47 -7.87
N ARG A 13 -0.40 11.32 -8.94
CA ARG A 13 -0.11 11.89 -10.25
C ARG A 13 -1.23 12.84 -10.67
N GLY A 14 -0.91 13.83 -11.50
CA GLY A 14 -1.86 14.86 -11.94
C GLY A 14 -3.08 14.34 -12.70
N ASP A 15 -3.05 13.10 -13.21
CA ASP A 15 -4.17 12.43 -13.86
C ASP A 15 -5.09 11.67 -12.88
N GLY A 16 -4.93 11.89 -11.57
CA GLY A 16 -5.73 11.25 -10.52
C GLY A 16 -5.27 9.85 -10.12
N LYS A 17 -4.23 9.29 -10.76
CA LYS A 17 -3.70 7.97 -10.36
C LYS A 17 -2.89 8.06 -9.08
N THR A 18 -3.11 7.08 -8.20
CA THR A 18 -2.34 6.90 -6.98
C THR A 18 -1.52 5.62 -7.06
N TYR A 19 -0.19 5.74 -6.95
CA TYR A 19 0.72 4.61 -6.79
C TYR A 19 0.92 4.32 -5.30
N SER A 20 0.79 3.06 -4.92
CA SER A 20 1.02 2.59 -3.56
C SER A 20 2.26 1.72 -3.51
N GLY A 21 3.12 1.94 -2.52
CA GLY A 21 4.38 1.20 -2.38
C GLY A 21 4.75 0.90 -0.94
N MET A 22 5.64 -0.07 -0.75
CA MET A 22 6.29 -0.32 0.55
C MET A 22 7.81 -0.13 0.51
N ALA A 23 8.40 0.22 1.66
CA ALA A 23 9.84 0.31 1.88
C ALA A 23 10.22 -0.15 3.29
N SER A 24 11.52 -0.36 3.54
CA SER A 24 12.02 -0.73 4.87
C SER A 24 13.45 -0.28 5.12
N GLY A 25 13.86 -0.26 6.38
CA GLY A 25 15.22 0.05 6.79
C GLY A 25 15.42 -0.03 8.30
N PHE A 26 16.63 0.30 8.75
CA PHE A 26 17.03 0.34 10.16
C PHE A 26 17.13 1.77 10.71
N SER A 27 16.42 2.71 10.07
CA SER A 27 16.35 4.13 10.43
C SER A 27 14.88 4.53 10.66
N ASP A 28 14.64 5.80 10.98
CA ASP A 28 13.28 6.35 11.02
C ASP A 28 12.59 6.33 9.64
N ALA A 29 11.27 6.49 9.66
CA ALA A 29 10.41 6.39 8.49
C ALA A 29 10.73 7.41 7.39
N ASN A 30 11.07 8.65 7.76
CA ASN A 30 11.37 9.71 6.79
C ASN A 30 12.68 9.43 6.06
N ASN A 31 13.70 8.95 6.76
CA ASN A 31 14.96 8.53 6.14
C ASN A 31 14.77 7.30 5.23
N ILE A 32 13.91 6.35 5.61
CA ILE A 32 13.54 5.23 4.74
C ILE A 32 12.87 5.72 3.47
N LEU A 33 11.89 6.63 3.59
CA LEU A 33 11.15 7.20 2.47
C LEU A 33 12.07 7.98 1.53
N LYS A 34 12.91 8.87 2.08
CA LYS A 34 13.85 9.70 1.32
C LYS A 34 14.79 8.84 0.46
N ARG A 35 15.33 7.76 1.04
CA ARG A 35 16.19 6.81 0.30
C ARG A 35 15.42 6.04 -0.77
N ARG A 36 14.15 5.69 -0.52
CA ARG A 36 13.30 5.03 -1.53
C ARG A 36 12.97 5.98 -2.69
N GLU A 37 12.76 7.26 -2.38
CA GLU A 37 12.34 8.28 -3.32
C GLU A 37 13.45 8.70 -4.29
N SER A 38 14.71 8.76 -3.83
CA SER A 38 15.85 9.29 -4.61
C SER A 38 16.10 8.57 -5.94
N SER A 39 15.66 7.32 -6.09
CA SER A 39 15.83 6.53 -7.31
C SER A 39 14.52 5.88 -7.79
N HIS A 40 13.36 6.40 -7.35
CA HIS A 40 12.09 5.77 -7.66
C HIS A 40 11.68 5.95 -9.12
N HIS A 41 11.50 4.85 -9.86
CA HIS A 41 11.12 4.86 -11.27
C HIS A 41 9.83 5.65 -11.54
N LYS A 42 8.86 5.65 -10.61
CA LYS A 42 7.61 6.42 -10.73
C LYS A 42 7.81 7.93 -10.88
N ASN A 43 8.95 8.49 -10.46
CA ASN A 43 9.25 9.91 -10.69
C ASN A 43 9.34 10.21 -12.20
N LYS A 44 9.91 9.29 -12.99
CA LYS A 44 9.97 9.42 -14.46
C LYS A 44 8.61 9.26 -15.14
N GLU A 45 7.63 8.65 -14.45
CA GLU A 45 6.25 8.47 -14.92
C GLU A 45 5.32 9.64 -14.49
N GLY A 46 5.88 10.72 -13.93
CA GLY A 46 5.14 11.92 -13.53
C GLY A 46 4.45 11.85 -12.17
N PHE A 47 4.71 10.81 -11.37
CA PHE A 47 4.20 10.78 -9.99
C PHE A 47 4.95 11.77 -9.09
N GLY A 48 4.20 12.50 -8.29
CA GLY A 48 4.71 13.47 -7.33
C GLY A 48 5.40 12.85 -6.13
N LYS A 49 5.65 13.68 -5.11
CA LYS A 49 6.38 13.29 -3.89
C LYS A 49 5.69 12.12 -3.18
N ALA A 50 6.48 11.21 -2.63
CA ALA A 50 5.98 10.14 -1.78
C ALA A 50 5.57 10.64 -0.38
N GLU A 51 4.45 10.13 0.11
CA GLU A 51 3.87 10.42 1.43
C GLU A 51 3.66 9.14 2.22
N ILE A 52 4.09 9.11 3.48
CA ILE A 52 3.93 7.93 4.35
C ILE A 52 2.45 7.71 4.67
N ASP A 53 1.98 6.47 4.49
CA ASP A 53 0.64 6.03 4.89
C ASP A 53 0.68 5.39 6.29
N ARG A 54 1.42 4.28 6.44
CA ARG A 54 1.55 3.55 7.72
C ARG A 54 2.98 3.09 7.95
N ILE A 55 3.30 2.86 9.22
CA ILE A 55 4.57 2.29 9.68
C ILE A 55 4.28 1.10 10.59
N SER A 56 5.11 0.06 10.52
CA SER A 56 5.05 -1.06 11.45
C SER A 56 6.35 -1.85 11.46
N TYR A 57 6.58 -2.58 12.53
CA TYR A 57 7.65 -3.58 12.61
C TYR A 57 7.21 -4.96 12.11
N ASP A 58 5.92 -5.15 11.81
CA ASP A 58 5.39 -6.35 11.18
C ASP A 58 5.33 -6.18 9.65
N LYS A 59 6.21 -6.92 8.96
CA LYS A 59 6.27 -6.96 7.50
C LYS A 59 4.97 -7.47 6.87
N ASN A 60 4.26 -8.39 7.53
CA ASN A 60 3.03 -8.96 6.99
C ASN A 60 1.92 -7.92 6.95
N ALA A 61 1.79 -7.13 8.02
CA ALA A 61 0.85 -6.01 8.08
C ALA A 61 1.13 -4.96 6.99
N ILE A 62 2.39 -4.58 6.77
CA ILE A 62 2.74 -3.62 5.71
C ILE A 62 2.49 -4.18 4.30
N ARG A 63 2.79 -5.46 4.06
CA ARG A 63 2.49 -6.10 2.76
C ARG A 63 0.99 -6.15 2.49
N GLY A 64 0.18 -6.49 3.50
CA GLY A 64 -1.27 -6.46 3.37
C GLY A 64 -1.79 -5.05 3.13
N ARG A 65 -1.28 -4.05 3.87
CA ARG A 65 -1.65 -2.65 3.72
C ARG A 65 -1.35 -2.12 2.31
N GLU A 66 -0.20 -2.47 1.73
CA GLU A 66 0.14 -2.10 0.34
C GLU A 66 -0.88 -2.67 -0.66
N GLN A 67 -1.28 -3.95 -0.51
CA GLN A 67 -2.33 -4.51 -1.37
C GLN A 67 -3.68 -3.82 -1.17
N MET A 68 -4.08 -3.56 0.08
CA MET A 68 -5.33 -2.86 0.36
C MET A 68 -5.35 -1.46 -0.26
N LEU A 69 -4.23 -0.73 -0.25
CA LEU A 69 -4.12 0.57 -0.92
C LEU A 69 -4.23 0.45 -2.44
N ILE A 70 -3.60 -0.56 -3.04
CA ILE A 70 -3.76 -0.84 -4.48
C ILE A 70 -5.22 -1.06 -4.81
N ASP A 71 -5.92 -1.91 -4.05
CA ASP A 71 -7.33 -2.22 -4.25
C ASP A 71 -8.22 -0.97 -4.04
N TYR A 72 -7.96 -0.21 -2.98
CA TYR A 72 -8.67 1.03 -2.65
C TYR A 72 -8.54 2.09 -3.76
N HIS A 73 -7.36 2.21 -4.38
CA HIS A 73 -7.11 3.14 -5.48
C HIS A 73 -7.47 2.57 -6.86
N GLY A 74 -8.37 1.59 -6.91
CA GLY A 74 -8.93 1.08 -8.16
C GLY A 74 -8.23 -0.16 -8.74
N GLY A 75 -7.38 -0.83 -7.97
CA GLY A 75 -6.75 -2.09 -8.34
C GLY A 75 -5.57 -1.96 -9.30
N ALA A 76 -4.84 -3.07 -9.50
CA ALA A 76 -3.67 -3.12 -10.38
C ALA A 76 -4.04 -3.10 -11.88
N GLN A 77 -3.25 -2.41 -12.70
CA GLN A 77 -3.51 -2.25 -14.14
C GLN A 77 -3.47 -3.57 -14.92
N SER A 78 -2.65 -4.54 -14.51
CA SER A 78 -2.60 -5.88 -15.12
C SER A 78 -3.92 -6.66 -14.97
N GLU A 79 -4.82 -6.19 -14.11
CA GLU A 79 -6.14 -6.77 -13.85
C GLU A 79 -7.27 -5.83 -14.32
N GLY A 80 -6.96 -4.83 -15.16
CA GLY A 80 -7.91 -3.82 -15.62
C GLY A 80 -8.17 -2.68 -14.62
N GLY A 81 -7.37 -2.59 -13.54
CA GLY A 81 -7.51 -1.54 -12.53
C GLY A 81 -6.93 -0.18 -12.93
N THR A 82 -7.24 0.84 -12.13
CA THR A 82 -6.94 2.24 -12.41
C THR A 82 -5.86 2.85 -11.52
N SER A 83 -5.33 2.10 -10.54
CA SER A 83 -4.25 2.59 -9.69
C SER A 83 -2.97 2.88 -10.50
N GLY A 84 -2.00 3.53 -9.87
CA GLY A 84 -0.66 3.73 -10.43
C GLY A 84 0.19 2.45 -10.47
N ASN A 85 -0.31 1.34 -9.92
CA ASN A 85 0.39 0.07 -9.82
C ASN A 85 0.08 -0.82 -11.03
N ILE A 86 1.13 -1.24 -11.74
CA ILE A 86 0.98 -2.21 -12.84
C ILE A 86 0.52 -3.56 -12.30
N TYR A 87 1.10 -3.99 -11.17
CA TYR A 87 0.84 -5.30 -10.56
C TYR A 87 0.38 -5.18 -9.12
N ASN A 88 -0.32 -6.21 -8.67
CA ASN A 88 -0.65 -6.42 -7.26
C ASN A 88 0.62 -6.64 -6.42
N SER A 89 0.63 -6.13 -5.18
CA SER A 89 1.69 -6.48 -4.21
C SER A 89 1.58 -7.94 -3.77
N ILE A 90 0.36 -8.45 -3.67
CA ILE A 90 0.04 -9.84 -3.36
C ILE A 90 -0.62 -10.46 -4.59
N SER A 91 0.07 -11.40 -5.22
CA SER A 91 -0.53 -12.21 -6.29
C SER A 91 -1.81 -12.88 -5.79
N LYS A 92 -2.88 -12.85 -6.61
CA LYS A 92 -4.16 -13.53 -6.33
C LYS A 92 -3.99 -15.05 -6.09
N ARG A 93 -2.93 -15.65 -6.62
CA ARG A 93 -2.59 -17.08 -6.44
C ARG A 93 -1.76 -17.36 -5.18
N ASN A 94 -1.37 -16.33 -4.43
CA ASN A 94 -0.57 -16.51 -3.23
C ASN A 94 -1.43 -17.09 -2.09
N LYS A 95 -1.19 -18.36 -1.73
CA LYS A 95 -1.89 -19.05 -0.63
C LYS A 95 -1.78 -18.33 0.72
N LYS A 96 -0.77 -17.49 0.92
CA LYS A 96 -0.58 -16.68 2.13
C LYS A 96 -1.24 -15.29 2.04
N GLY A 97 -1.91 -14.97 0.93
CA GLY A 97 -2.59 -13.69 0.71
C GLY A 97 -3.49 -13.28 1.89
N PRO A 98 -4.44 -14.14 2.32
CA PRO A 98 -5.32 -13.83 3.44
C PRO A 98 -4.56 -13.49 4.73
N LYS A 99 -3.44 -14.18 5.02
CA LYS A 99 -2.61 -13.91 6.20
C LYS A 99 -2.10 -12.46 6.21
N TYR A 100 -1.65 -11.94 5.07
CA TYR A 100 -1.14 -10.57 5.01
C TYR A 100 -2.27 -9.55 5.19
N ILE A 101 -3.43 -9.79 4.56
CA ILE A 101 -4.60 -8.92 4.67
C ILE A 101 -5.12 -8.90 6.12
N THR A 102 -5.25 -10.05 6.78
CA THR A 102 -5.66 -10.13 8.18
C THR A 102 -4.67 -9.41 9.10
N ALA A 103 -3.36 -9.56 8.88
CA ALA A 103 -2.34 -8.84 9.66
C ALA A 103 -2.46 -7.32 9.48
N ALA A 104 -2.76 -6.85 8.25
CA ALA A 104 -2.96 -5.44 7.97
C ALA A 104 -4.22 -4.88 8.62
N ILE A 105 -5.35 -5.61 8.54
CA ILE A 105 -6.61 -5.22 9.17
C ILE A 105 -6.45 -5.17 10.70
N ALA A 106 -5.79 -6.17 11.29
CA ALA A 106 -5.53 -6.18 12.72
C ALA A 106 -4.66 -5.00 13.19
N ALA A 107 -3.69 -4.58 12.37
CA ALA A 107 -2.79 -3.49 12.71
C ALA A 107 -3.35 -2.08 12.41
N PHE A 108 -4.14 -1.93 11.33
CA PHE A 108 -4.47 -0.62 10.76
C PHE A 108 -5.95 -0.40 10.44
N GLY A 109 -6.80 -1.43 10.62
CA GLY A 109 -8.19 -1.42 10.19
C GLY A 109 -8.37 -1.64 8.68
N SER A 110 -9.63 -1.78 8.27
CA SER A 110 -10.03 -1.86 6.85
C SER A 110 -9.93 -0.49 6.17
N LEU A 111 -9.58 -0.47 4.88
CA LEU A 111 -9.68 0.74 4.03
C LEU A 111 -11.08 1.00 3.49
N ILE A 112 -11.93 -0.03 3.48
CA ILE A 112 -13.33 0.08 3.09
C ILE A 112 -14.14 0.09 4.37
N PHE A 113 -14.81 1.22 4.64
CA PHE A 113 -15.89 1.24 5.61
C PHE A 113 -17.01 0.35 5.04
N LEU A 114 -17.44 -0.65 5.80
CA LEU A 114 -18.50 -1.56 5.40
C LEU A 114 -19.75 -0.75 5.00
N ALA A 115 -19.99 -0.59 3.71
CA ALA A 115 -21.31 -0.23 3.18
C ALA A 115 -22.23 -1.48 3.24
N VAL A 116 -22.33 -2.11 4.41
CA VAL A 116 -23.17 -3.30 4.65
C VAL A 116 -24.15 -3.05 5.82
N CYS A 117 -24.43 -1.80 6.17
CA CYS A 117 -25.45 -1.47 7.18
C CYS A 117 -26.68 -0.73 6.64
N TYR A 118 -26.94 -0.72 5.32
CA TYR A 118 -28.13 -0.07 4.75
C TYR A 118 -28.88 -0.90 3.69
N LEU A 119 -28.72 -2.24 3.69
CA LEU A 119 -29.52 -3.12 2.83
C LEU A 119 -30.29 -4.20 3.61
N ILE A 120 -30.59 -3.93 4.88
CA ILE A 120 -31.61 -4.64 5.66
C ILE A 120 -32.43 -3.52 6.32
N ILE A 121 -33.75 -3.55 6.14
CA ILE A 121 -34.74 -2.50 6.41
C ILE A 121 -34.92 -1.53 5.22
N ILE A 122 -35.60 -1.98 4.16
CA ILE A 122 -36.98 -1.58 3.81
C ILE A 122 -37.67 -2.80 3.21
#